data_AF-A0A525D5F6-F1
#
_entry.id   AF-A0A525D5F6-F1
#
_cell.length_a   1.000
_cell.length_b   1.000
_cell.length_c   1.000
_cell.angle_alpha   90.00
_cell.angle_beta   90.00
_cell.angle_gamma   90.00
#
_symmetry.space_group_name_H-M   'P 1'
#
loop_
_entity.id
_entity.type
_entity.pdbx_description
1 polymer ?
#
loop_
_entity_poly.entity_id
_entity_poly.type
_entity_poly.pdbx_seq_one_letter_code
_entity_poly.pdbx_strand_id
1 'polypeptide(L)'
;MISSEKYRNMVGPILIFLVVGSLFAMLHSFTTNDPIPTQEEPALRQEFDYSGRPVQQMANRNQFVLTRDQRLSIGKYDLLFKGFEEKRIRVDLYLMEMDPEQPYPKYFTKKEAKRGITLGRSDYRLVSVNKQNLILKRIDPE
;
A
#
# COMPACT_ATOMS: atom_id res chain seq x y z
N MET A 1 -11.76 -51.89 -47.57
CA MET A 1 -12.63 -51.73 -46.38
C MET A 1 -11.81 -52.06 -45.15
N ILE A 2 -11.15 -51.08 -44.54
CA ILE A 2 -10.38 -51.26 -43.30
C ILE A 2 -10.84 -50.21 -42.29
N SER A 3 -11.72 -50.68 -41.41
CA SER A 3 -11.78 -50.38 -39.98
C SER A 3 -11.92 -48.91 -39.54
N SER A 4 -13.10 -48.33 -39.77
CA SER A 4 -13.57 -47.16 -39.02
C SER A 4 -13.95 -47.49 -37.57
N GLU A 5 -14.13 -48.77 -37.23
CA GLU A 5 -14.42 -49.23 -35.86
C GLU A 5 -13.22 -49.11 -34.92
N LYS A 6 -11.99 -49.21 -35.44
CA LYS A 6 -10.77 -49.10 -34.62
C LYS A 6 -10.59 -47.71 -34.03
N TYR A 7 -11.02 -46.67 -34.75
CA TYR A 7 -10.93 -45.29 -34.29
C TYR A 7 -11.96 -44.97 -33.20
N ARG A 8 -13.17 -45.53 -33.25
CA ARG A 8 -14.21 -45.25 -32.25
C ARG A 8 -13.86 -45.80 -30.85
N ASN A 9 -13.14 -46.93 -30.80
CA ASN A 9 -12.69 -47.54 -29.54
C ASN A 9 -11.36 -46.94 -29.02
N MET A 10 -10.64 -46.17 -29.86
CA MET A 10 -9.42 -45.45 -29.48
C MET A 10 -9.67 -44.00 -29.06
N VAL A 11 -10.76 -43.37 -29.52
CA VAL A 11 -11.08 -41.97 -29.18
C VAL A 11 -11.46 -41.83 -27.70
N GLY A 12 -12.15 -42.82 -27.14
CA GLY A 12 -12.53 -42.87 -25.72
C GLY A 12 -11.33 -42.74 -24.75
N PRO A 13 -10.33 -43.63 -24.80
CA PRO A 13 -9.16 -43.53 -23.94
C PRO A 13 -8.33 -42.27 -24.21
N ILE A 14 -8.24 -41.79 -25.46
CA ILE A 14 -7.49 -40.56 -25.80
C ILE A 14 -8.13 -39.32 -25.16
N LEU A 15 -9.46 -39.21 -25.14
CA LEU A 15 -10.16 -38.12 -24.47
C LEU A 15 -9.95 -38.16 -22.94
N ILE A 16 -9.94 -39.35 -22.34
CA ILE A 16 -9.66 -39.50 -20.90
C ILE A 16 -8.23 -39.06 -20.57
N PHE A 17 -7.23 -39.47 -21.37
CA PHE A 17 -5.84 -39.03 -21.18
C PHE A 17 -5.68 -37.51 -21.33
N LEU A 18 -6.41 -36.86 -22.23
CA LEU A 18 -6.40 -35.39 -22.39
C LEU A 18 -7.03 -34.68 -21.19
N VAL A 19 -8.14 -35.20 -20.65
CA VAL A 19 -8.81 -34.60 -19.48
C VAL A 19 -7.96 -34.78 -18.21
N VAL A 20 -7.37 -35.96 -18.02
CA VAL A 20 -6.48 -36.23 -16.87
C VAL A 20 -5.16 -35.44 -16.97
N GLY A 21 -4.58 -35.31 -18.17
CA GLY A 21 -3.39 -34.49 -18.40
C GLY A 21 -3.64 -33.00 -18.16
N SER A 22 -4.81 -32.49 -18.55
CA SER A 22 -5.24 -31.12 -18.28
C SER A 22 -5.40 -30.84 -16.78
N LEU A 23 -6.02 -31.76 -16.03
CA LEU A 23 -6.14 -31.67 -14.56
C LEU A 23 -4.78 -31.69 -13.86
N PHE A 24 -3.83 -32.49 -14.35
CA PHE A 24 -2.47 -32.57 -13.81
C PHE A 24 -1.66 -31.30 -14.10
N ALA A 25 -1.81 -30.71 -15.30
CA ALA A 25 -1.18 -29.43 -15.67
C ALA A 25 -1.74 -28.25 -14.86
N MET A 26 -3.04 -28.27 -14.55
CA MET A 26 -3.66 -27.26 -13.68
C MET A 26 -3.14 -27.39 -12.24
N LEU A 27 -2.96 -28.61 -11.71
CA LEU A 27 -2.41 -28.82 -10.36
C LEU A 27 -0.92 -28.39 -10.25
N HIS A 28 -0.11 -28.63 -11.28
CA HIS A 28 1.29 -28.19 -11.29
C HIS A 28 1.46 -26.68 -11.49
N SER A 29 0.53 -26.02 -12.19
CA SER A 29 0.57 -24.56 -12.37
C SER A 29 0.24 -23.77 -11.10
N PHE A 30 -0.35 -24.43 -10.09
CA PHE A 30 -0.58 -23.83 -8.76
C PHE A 30 0.48 -24.21 -7.71
N THR A 31 1.47 -25.05 -8.06
CA THR A 31 2.43 -25.63 -7.09
C THR A 31 3.89 -25.52 -7.52
N THR A 32 4.24 -24.60 -8.41
CA THR A 32 5.62 -24.13 -8.52
C THR A 32 5.88 -23.07 -7.47
N ASN A 33 6.46 -23.54 -6.37
CA ASN A 33 7.24 -22.73 -5.45
C ASN A 33 8.24 -21.92 -6.26
N ASP A 34 8.09 -20.60 -6.26
CA ASP A 34 9.17 -19.71 -6.67
C ASP A 34 10.43 -20.10 -5.87
N PRO A 35 11.59 -20.33 -6.52
CA PRO A 35 12.84 -20.39 -5.79
C PRO A 35 13.05 -19.01 -5.15
N ILE A 36 12.96 -19.00 -3.82
CA ILE A 36 13.35 -17.89 -2.94
C ILE A 36 14.73 -17.41 -3.42
N PRO A 37 14.88 -16.20 -3.96
CA PRO A 37 16.19 -15.59 -3.94
C PRO A 37 16.47 -15.32 -2.47
N THR A 38 17.43 -16.04 -1.90
CA THR A 38 18.07 -15.67 -0.64
C THR A 38 18.64 -14.26 -0.81
N GLN A 39 17.81 -13.26 -0.56
CA GLN A 39 18.25 -11.93 -0.20
C GLN A 39 18.35 -11.95 1.32
N GLU A 40 19.60 -11.84 1.74
CA GLU A 40 20.03 -11.52 3.08
C GLU A 40 19.01 -10.59 3.76
N GLU A 41 18.59 -11.01 4.94
CA GLU A 41 17.89 -10.18 5.89
C GLU A 41 18.89 -9.17 6.46
N PRO A 42 18.88 -7.87 6.11
CA PRO A 42 19.06 -6.90 7.16
C PRO A 42 17.71 -6.85 7.85
N ALA A 43 17.66 -7.36 9.08
CA ALA A 43 16.63 -6.99 10.01
C ALA A 43 16.46 -5.47 9.87
N LEU A 44 15.32 -5.05 9.30
CA LEU A 44 14.95 -3.66 9.20
C LEU A 44 14.66 -3.26 10.64
N ARG A 45 15.75 -2.97 11.37
CA ARG A 45 15.73 -2.29 12.64
C ARG A 45 14.79 -1.14 12.41
N GLN A 46 13.62 -1.19 13.06
CA GLN A 46 12.91 0.02 13.38
C GLN A 46 13.88 0.78 14.27
N GLU A 47 14.76 1.55 13.62
CA GLU A 47 15.67 2.44 14.29
C GLU A 47 14.72 3.46 14.90
N PHE A 48 14.49 3.33 16.20
CA PHE A 48 13.85 4.39 16.94
C PHE A 48 14.93 5.46 17.10
N ASP A 49 14.60 6.71 16.85
CA ASP A 49 15.35 7.82 17.45
C ASP A 49 15.47 7.51 18.97
N TYR A 50 16.57 7.89 19.61
CA TYR A 50 16.75 7.82 21.07
C TYR A 50 15.58 8.40 21.89
N SER A 51 14.63 9.09 21.25
CA SER A 51 13.32 9.52 21.78
C SER A 51 12.16 8.51 21.70
N GLY A 52 12.34 7.31 21.15
CA GLY A 52 11.31 6.25 21.09
C GLY A 52 10.24 6.44 20.01
N ARG A 53 10.51 7.24 18.96
CA ARG A 53 9.58 7.48 17.84
C ARG A 53 9.95 6.64 16.60
N PRO A 54 8.98 6.08 15.87
CA PRO A 54 9.27 5.28 14.69
C PRO A 54 9.90 6.16 13.60
N VAL A 55 11.07 5.77 13.07
CA VAL A 55 11.72 6.42 11.91
C VAL A 55 10.93 6.07 10.64
N GLN A 56 9.78 6.72 10.46
CA GLN A 56 9.11 6.85 9.16
C GLN A 56 9.67 8.07 8.41
N GLN A 57 10.98 8.11 8.26
CA GLN A 57 11.65 9.01 7.33
C GLN A 57 12.79 8.21 6.75
N MET A 58 12.74 7.90 5.45
CA MET A 58 13.89 7.90 4.54
C MET A 58 13.53 7.19 3.23
N ALA A 59 12.90 7.95 2.34
CA ALA A 59 13.09 7.79 0.89
C ALA A 59 13.31 9.16 0.21
N ASN A 60 12.85 10.25 0.84
CA ASN A 60 13.09 11.62 0.41
C ASN A 60 12.90 12.55 1.61
N ARG A 61 13.85 13.47 1.91
CA ARG A 61 13.82 14.33 3.11
C ARG A 61 12.52 15.17 3.26
N ASN A 62 11.80 15.37 2.16
CA ASN A 62 10.58 16.20 2.15
C ASN A 62 9.29 15.39 2.01
N GLN A 63 9.35 14.07 2.18
CA GLN A 63 8.20 13.19 2.05
C GLN A 63 7.78 12.62 3.41
N PHE A 64 6.48 12.69 3.68
CA PHE A 64 5.86 12.28 4.93
C PHE A 64 4.88 11.16 4.63
N VAL A 65 5.00 10.06 5.36
CA VAL A 65 4.07 8.94 5.30
C VAL A 65 3.20 9.02 6.55
N LEU A 66 1.89 9.20 6.35
CA LEU A 66 0.91 9.17 7.43
C LEU A 66 0.21 7.81 7.37
N THR A 67 0.54 6.93 8.30
CA THR A 67 -0.21 5.69 8.51
C THR A 67 -1.52 5.99 9.23
N ARG A 68 -2.58 5.32 8.79
CA ARG A 68 -3.93 5.51 9.29
C ARG A 68 -3.98 5.30 10.80
N ASP A 69 -4.67 6.20 11.47
CA ASP A 69 -4.85 6.22 12.93
C ASP A 69 -3.54 6.29 13.74
N GLN A 70 -2.42 6.65 13.11
CA GLN A 70 -1.14 6.97 13.76
C GLN A 70 -0.84 8.47 13.66
N ARG A 71 -0.40 9.06 14.78
CA ARG A 71 0.03 10.45 14.82
C ARG A 71 1.44 10.57 14.26
N LEU A 72 1.63 11.54 13.37
CA LEU A 72 2.93 11.95 12.86
C LEU A 72 3.19 13.39 13.29
N SER A 73 4.21 13.59 14.11
CA SER A 73 4.64 14.93 14.53
C SER A 73 5.48 15.60 13.45
N ILE A 74 5.11 16.83 13.09
CA ILE A 74 5.81 17.69 12.15
C ILE A 74 5.96 19.08 12.76
N GLY A 75 7.11 19.34 13.37
CA GLY A 75 7.36 20.58 14.10
C GLY A 75 6.41 20.74 15.29
N LYS A 76 5.55 21.76 15.26
CA LYS A 76 4.60 22.11 16.33
C LYS A 76 3.20 21.51 16.13
N TYR A 77 3.04 20.64 15.15
CA TYR A 77 1.76 20.06 14.75
C TYR A 77 1.85 18.54 14.73
N ASP A 78 0.79 17.86 15.17
CA ASP A 78 0.61 16.44 14.84
C ASP A 78 -0.42 16.30 13.75
N LEU A 79 -0.16 15.39 12.80
CA LEU A 79 -1.10 15.00 11.78
C LEU A 79 -1.55 13.56 11.99
N LEU A 80 -2.84 13.31 11.81
CA LEU A 80 -3.44 11.99 11.95
C LEU A 80 -4.32 11.70 10.74
N PHE A 81 -3.91 10.73 9.92
CA PHE A 81 -4.71 10.31 8.78
C PHE A 81 -5.86 9.40 9.23
N LYS A 82 -7.11 9.78 8.93
CA LYS A 82 -8.32 9.01 9.31
C LYS A 82 -8.92 8.16 8.19
N GLY A 83 -8.36 8.25 6.99
CA GLY A 83 -8.88 7.54 5.82
C GLY A 83 -9.73 8.44 4.93
N PHE A 84 -10.79 7.85 4.37
CA PHE A 84 -11.73 8.54 3.51
C PHE A 84 -13.08 8.70 4.20
N GLU A 85 -13.65 9.90 4.09
CA GLU A 85 -15.00 10.24 4.54
C GLU A 85 -15.69 10.96 3.38
N GLU A 86 -16.86 10.47 2.94
CA GLU A 86 -17.60 11.05 1.80
C GLU A 86 -16.75 11.28 0.53
N LYS A 87 -15.88 10.31 0.19
CA LYS A 87 -14.93 10.39 -0.95
C LYS A 87 -13.83 11.47 -0.81
N ARG A 88 -13.74 12.15 0.34
CA ARG A 88 -12.66 13.08 0.69
C ARG A 88 -11.67 12.40 1.62
N ILE A 89 -10.41 12.80 1.53
CA ILE A 89 -9.37 12.41 2.46
C ILE A 89 -9.58 13.23 3.74
N ARG A 90 -9.59 12.56 4.89
CA ARG A 90 -9.64 13.20 6.20
C ARG A 90 -8.29 13.12 6.90
N VAL A 91 -7.80 14.26 7.33
CA VAL A 91 -6.63 14.39 8.20
C VAL A 91 -7.02 15.25 9.39
N ASP A 92 -6.82 14.74 10.59
CA ASP A 92 -6.99 15.52 11.81
C ASP A 92 -5.64 16.19 12.14
N LEU A 93 -5.64 17.51 12.27
CA LEU A 93 -4.50 18.33 12.67
C LEU A 93 -4.61 18.64 14.16
N TYR A 94 -3.56 18.43 14.94
CA TYR A 94 -3.53 18.79 16.36
C TYR A 94 -2.51 19.91 16.58
N LEU A 95 -2.88 20.92 17.37
CA LEU A 95 -2.07 22.09 17.66
C LEU A 95 -1.36 21.91 19.00
N MET A 96 -0.12 21.39 18.99
CA MET A 96 0.57 20.95 20.22
C MET A 96 0.76 22.05 21.27
N GLU A 97 0.88 23.31 20.86
CA GLU A 97 1.13 24.44 21.78
C GLU A 97 -0.14 25.13 22.29
N MET A 98 -1.29 24.88 21.66
CA MET A 98 -2.56 25.56 22.00
C MET A 98 -3.58 24.60 22.58
N ASP A 99 -3.83 23.50 21.87
CA ASP A 99 -4.77 22.46 22.27
C ASP A 99 -4.32 21.11 21.67
N PRO A 100 -3.53 20.33 22.42
CA PRO A 100 -2.96 19.07 21.93
C PRO A 100 -3.98 17.93 21.88
N GLU A 101 -5.14 18.07 22.53
CA GLU A 101 -6.16 17.03 22.61
C GLU A 101 -7.27 17.23 21.56
N GLN A 102 -7.54 18.47 21.17
CA GLN A 102 -8.59 18.78 20.20
C GLN A 102 -8.11 18.57 18.75
N PRO A 103 -8.76 17.69 17.97
CA PRO A 103 -8.49 17.58 16.54
C PRO A 103 -9.15 18.72 15.75
N TYR A 104 -8.40 19.27 14.81
CA TYR A 104 -8.90 20.18 13.77
C TYR A 104 -9.03 19.39 12.46
N PRO A 105 -10.22 18.84 12.14
CA PRO A 105 -10.39 17.99 10.98
C PRO A 105 -10.24 18.80 9.69
N LYS A 106 -9.48 18.26 8.74
CA LYS A 106 -9.28 18.78 7.40
C LYS A 106 -9.75 17.77 6.38
N TYR A 107 -10.54 18.24 5.43
CA TYR A 107 -11.11 17.45 4.35
C TYR A 107 -10.68 17.99 3.01
N PHE A 108 -10.21 17.11 2.14
CA PHE A 108 -9.82 17.49 0.79
C PHE A 108 -9.98 16.32 -0.19
N THR A 109 -10.28 16.64 -1.43
CA THR A 109 -10.32 15.67 -2.51
C THR A 109 -8.90 15.32 -2.97
N LYS A 110 -8.74 14.18 -3.64
CA LYS A 110 -7.46 13.82 -4.29
C LYS A 110 -7.00 14.88 -5.29
N LYS A 111 -7.95 15.56 -5.96
CA LYS A 111 -7.66 16.59 -6.97
C LYS A 111 -7.07 17.85 -6.32
N GLU A 112 -7.65 18.30 -5.21
CA GLU A 112 -7.14 19.42 -4.41
C GLU A 112 -5.74 19.09 -3.86
N ALA A 113 -5.60 17.92 -3.23
CA ALA A 113 -4.32 17.49 -2.65
C ALA A 113 -3.20 17.36 -3.69
N LYS A 114 -3.50 17.00 -4.94
CA LYS A 114 -2.53 17.00 -6.05
C LYS A 114 -2.10 18.41 -6.47
N ARG A 115 -2.96 19.42 -6.33
CA ARG A 115 -2.61 20.82 -6.61
C ARG A 115 -1.74 21.40 -5.50
N GLY A 116 -2.13 21.11 -4.27
CA GLY A 116 -1.46 21.58 -3.06
C GLY A 116 -2.49 21.80 -1.96
N ILE A 117 -2.15 21.48 -0.73
CA ILE A 117 -2.96 21.69 0.47
C ILE A 117 -2.10 22.21 1.61
N THR A 118 -2.66 23.08 2.42
CA THR A 118 -2.00 23.59 3.63
C THR A 118 -2.40 22.74 4.84
N LEU A 119 -1.42 22.22 5.56
CA LEU A 119 -1.62 21.52 6.83
C LEU A 119 -0.71 22.16 7.89
N GLY A 120 -1.32 22.78 8.89
CA GLY A 120 -0.58 23.61 9.85
C GLY A 120 0.00 24.85 9.17
N ARG A 121 1.33 24.93 9.12
CA ARG A 121 2.10 26.06 8.56
C ARG A 121 2.78 25.79 7.22
N SER A 122 2.62 24.60 6.66
CA SER A 122 3.32 24.21 5.43
C SER A 122 2.37 23.71 4.38
N ASP A 123 2.78 23.89 3.13
CA ASP A 123 2.08 23.37 1.96
C ASP A 123 2.61 22.00 1.54
N TYR A 124 1.68 21.13 1.19
CA TYR A 124 1.91 19.74 0.84
C TYR A 124 1.24 19.37 -0.47
N ARG A 125 1.90 18.51 -1.25
CA ARG A 125 1.34 17.86 -2.42
C ARG A 125 1.14 16.37 -2.16
N LEU A 126 0.00 15.86 -2.59
CA LEU A 126 -0.28 14.42 -2.58
C LEU A 126 0.67 13.69 -3.52
N VAL A 127 1.39 12.71 -2.98
CA VAL A 127 2.15 11.74 -3.76
C VAL A 127 1.28 10.52 -4.05
N SER A 128 0.75 9.90 -2.99
CA SER A 128 -0.15 8.75 -3.10
C SER A 128 -1.08 8.65 -1.90
N VAL A 129 -2.20 7.96 -2.06
CA VAL A 129 -3.13 7.66 -0.96
C VAL A 129 -3.84 6.35 -1.22
N ASN A 130 -3.95 5.53 -0.19
CA ASN A 130 -4.77 4.32 -0.16
C ASN A 130 -5.55 4.25 1.16
N LYS A 131 -6.15 3.09 1.47
CA LYS A 131 -6.97 2.93 2.69
C LYS A 131 -6.17 3.02 4.00
N GLN A 132 -4.86 2.79 3.94
CA GLN A 132 -3.98 2.66 5.10
C GLN A 132 -2.97 3.80 5.21
N ASN A 133 -2.47 4.32 4.09
CA ASN A 133 -1.39 5.29 4.07
C ASN A 133 -1.77 6.50 3.20
N LEU A 134 -1.39 7.67 3.68
CA LEU A 134 -1.38 8.93 2.95
C LEU A 134 0.06 9.41 2.84
N ILE A 135 0.55 9.61 1.63
CA ILE A 135 1.91 10.06 1.38
C ILE A 135 1.88 11.47 0.80
N LEU A 136 2.51 12.39 1.52
CA LEU A 136 2.57 13.81 1.20
C LEU A 136 4.02 14.22 0.95
N LYS A 137 4.23 15.19 0.07
CA LYS A 137 5.52 15.84 -0.14
C LYS A 137 5.38 17.33 0.15
N ARG A 138 6.23 17.89 1.01
CA ARG A 138 6.25 19.34 1.28
C ARG A 138 6.67 20.11 0.03
N ILE A 139 5.99 21.22 -0.25
CA ILE A 139 6.24 22.10 -1.40
C ILE A 139 7.13 23.28 -1.00
N ASP A 140 6.99 23.77 0.23
CA ASP A 140 7.74 24.95 0.70
C ASP A 140 9.24 24.67 0.87
N PRO A 141 10.12 25.60 0.43
CA PRO A 141 11.52 25.61 0.81
C PRO A 141 11.66 26.10 2.26
N GLU A 142 12.57 25.46 3.01
CA GLU A 142 13.03 25.94 4.33
C GLU A 142 13.62 27.36 4.27
#